data_AF-A0A1S2LIR3-F1
#
_entry.id   AF-A0A1S2LIR3-F1
#
_cell.length_a   1.000
_cell.length_b   1.000
_cell.length_c   1.000
_cell.angle_alpha   90.00
_cell.angle_beta   90.00
_cell.angle_gamma   90.00
#
_symmetry.space_group_name_H-M   'P 1'
#
loop_
_entity.id
_entity.type
_entity.pdbx_description
1 polymer ?
#
loop_
_entity_poly.entity_id
_entity_poly.type
_entity_poly.pdbx_seq_one_letter_code
_entity_poly.pdbx_strand_id
1 'polypeptide(L)'
;MEVNNMKKLLIIGFLCFMMSVQLVQADVVSANSEELVINIITTEFESETEDGKEIEVYRWDPGTVFVPKGKEHPFYIEGTDISGKVKKGEETRVKVRFDKKGIYRIVCTAHETIEQNGPMIAYIVVK
;
A
#
# COMPACT_ATOMS: atom_id res chain seq x y z
N MET A 1 13.89 -44.86 48.54
CA MET A 1 13.95 -44.59 47.09
C MET A 1 15.36 -44.11 46.79
N GLU A 2 16.19 -44.92 46.13
CA GLU A 2 17.62 -44.65 45.94
C GLU A 2 17.89 -43.32 45.23
N VAL A 3 18.87 -42.56 45.74
CA VAL A 3 19.29 -41.24 45.23
C VAL A 3 19.63 -41.25 43.74
N ASN A 4 20.10 -42.38 43.21
CA ASN A 4 20.39 -42.56 41.79
C ASN A 4 19.14 -42.54 40.90
N ASN A 5 17.99 -43.00 41.41
CA ASN A 5 16.74 -42.99 40.65
C ASN A 5 16.14 -41.59 40.57
N MET A 6 16.33 -40.76 41.60
CA MET A 6 15.91 -39.36 41.61
C MET A 6 16.76 -38.49 40.66
N LYS A 7 18.07 -38.75 40.56
CA LYS A 7 18.97 -38.07 39.60
C LYS A 7 18.65 -38.45 38.15
N LYS A 8 18.34 -39.72 37.88
CA LYS A 8 17.90 -40.18 36.55
C LYS A 8 16.57 -39.53 36.13
N LEU A 9 15.63 -39.38 37.07
CA LEU A 9 14.34 -38.73 36.79
C LEU A 9 14.49 -37.24 36.44
N LEU A 10 15.40 -36.53 37.11
CA LEU A 10 15.73 -35.13 36.81
C LEU A 10 16.40 -34.96 35.45
N ILE A 11 17.32 -35.86 35.07
CA ILE A 11 17.98 -35.83 33.76
C ILE A 11 16.99 -36.12 32.63
N ILE A 12 16.11 -37.10 32.80
CA ILE A 12 15.06 -37.41 31.81
C ILE A 12 14.09 -36.25 31.68
N GLY A 13 13.69 -35.61 32.79
CA GLY A 13 12.85 -34.41 32.76
C GLY A 13 13.50 -33.24 32.02
N PHE A 14 14.80 -33.00 32.24
CA PHE A 14 15.55 -31.95 31.54
C PHE A 14 15.73 -32.27 30.05
N LEU A 15 15.97 -33.53 29.69
CA LEU A 15 16.10 -33.97 28.30
C LEU A 15 14.77 -33.86 27.55
N CYS A 16 13.66 -34.26 28.17
CA CYS A 16 12.31 -34.11 27.62
C CYS A 16 11.91 -32.64 27.45
N PHE A 17 12.32 -31.76 28.37
CA PHE A 17 12.10 -30.33 28.28
C PHE A 17 12.90 -29.69 27.13
N MET A 18 14.13 -30.14 26.89
CA MET A 18 14.94 -29.63 25.77
C MET A 18 14.43 -30.13 24.40
N MET A 19 13.91 -31.35 24.32
CA MET A 19 13.28 -31.86 23.09
C MET A 19 11.97 -31.15 22.73
N SER A 20 11.18 -30.70 23.71
CA SER A 20 9.93 -29.98 23.42
C SER A 20 10.18 -28.55 22.92
N VAL A 21 11.31 -27.93 23.28
CA VAL A 21 11.69 -26.59 22.81
C VAL A 21 12.04 -26.57 21.32
N GLN A 22 12.51 -27.69 20.75
CA GLN A 22 12.91 -27.77 19.34
C GLN A 22 11.76 -27.98 18.34
N LEU A 23 10.53 -28.26 18.81
CA LEU A 23 9.35 -28.50 17.96
C LEU A 23 8.50 -27.25 17.69
N VAL A 24 8.86 -26.10 18.24
CA VAL A 24 8.20 -24.82 17.92
C VAL A 24 8.92 -24.19 16.72
N GLN A 25 8.74 -24.75 15.53
CA GLN A 25 8.91 -23.95 14.32
C GLN A 25 7.73 -22.99 14.25
N ALA A 26 8.02 -21.70 14.39
CA ALA A 26 7.06 -20.67 14.03
C ALA A 26 6.85 -20.75 12.52
N ASP A 27 5.70 -21.28 12.10
CA ASP A 27 5.20 -21.05 10.75
C ASP A 27 5.01 -19.54 10.61
N VAL A 28 6.00 -18.90 9.96
CA VAL A 28 5.82 -17.57 9.40
C VAL A 28 4.75 -17.72 8.33
N VAL A 29 3.52 -17.47 8.72
CA VAL A 29 2.42 -17.20 7.79
C VAL A 29 2.87 -16.00 6.98
N SER A 30 3.44 -16.27 5.81
CA SER A 30 3.62 -15.27 4.77
C SER A 30 2.22 -14.75 4.46
N ALA A 31 1.92 -13.55 4.95
CA ALA A 31 0.71 -12.85 4.56
C ALA A 31 0.74 -12.75 3.03
N ASN A 32 -0.14 -13.51 2.37
CA ASN A 32 -0.40 -13.37 0.97
C ASN A 32 -1.02 -11.97 0.81
N SER A 33 -0.21 -10.96 0.49
CA SER A 33 -0.70 -9.61 0.25
C SER A 33 -1.44 -9.64 -1.08
N GLU A 34 -2.76 -9.84 -1.01
CA GLU A 34 -3.63 -9.70 -2.16
C GLU A 34 -3.37 -8.34 -2.83
N GLU A 35 -2.99 -8.39 -4.12
CA GLU A 35 -2.74 -7.20 -4.93
C GLU A 35 -4.02 -6.35 -5.00
N LEU A 36 -3.97 -5.12 -4.49
CA LEU A 36 -5.12 -4.22 -4.50
C LEU A 36 -5.07 -3.32 -5.74
N VAL A 37 -5.73 -3.76 -6.81
CA VAL A 37 -5.92 -2.97 -8.03
C VAL A 37 -7.15 -2.07 -7.88
N ILE A 38 -6.96 -0.74 -7.96
CA ILE A 38 -8.05 0.24 -7.88
C ILE A 38 -8.12 1.01 -9.20
N ASN A 39 -9.22 0.84 -9.93
CA ASN A 39 -9.50 1.59 -11.14
C ASN A 39 -10.22 2.88 -10.77
N ILE A 40 -9.69 4.01 -11.24
CA ILE A 40 -10.28 5.35 -11.05
C ILE A 40 -10.59 5.92 -12.42
N ILE A 41 -11.77 6.52 -12.57
CA ILE A 41 -12.21 7.16 -13.80
C ILE A 41 -12.50 8.65 -13.57
N THR A 42 -12.45 9.44 -14.63
CA THR A 42 -12.94 10.83 -14.62
C THR A 42 -14.44 10.84 -14.89
N THR A 43 -15.19 11.52 -14.03
CA THR A 43 -16.62 11.79 -14.20
C THR A 43 -16.84 13.28 -14.32
N GLU A 44 -17.66 13.66 -15.30
CA GLU A 44 -18.09 15.02 -15.54
C GLU A 44 -19.58 15.11 -15.21
N PHE A 45 -19.95 16.13 -14.44
CA PHE A 45 -21.33 16.41 -14.07
C PHE A 45 -21.68 17.83 -14.46
N GLU A 46 -22.80 17.98 -15.17
CA GLU A 46 -23.38 19.26 -15.53
C GLU A 46 -24.74 19.40 -14.86
N SER A 47 -25.06 20.58 -14.36
CA SER A 47 -26.37 20.91 -13.80
C SER A 47 -26.66 22.40 -13.95
N GLU A 48 -27.95 22.74 -14.01
CA GLU A 48 -28.43 24.12 -13.97
C GLU A 48 -29.09 24.37 -12.60
N THR A 49 -28.85 25.53 -12.00
CA THR A 49 -29.51 25.95 -10.75
C THR A 49 -30.90 26.54 -11.03
N GLU A 50 -31.74 26.68 -10.00
CA GLU A 50 -33.08 27.26 -10.15
C GLU A 50 -33.08 28.70 -10.74
N ASP A 51 -31.99 29.44 -10.56
CA ASP A 51 -31.77 30.78 -11.13
C ASP A 51 -31.08 30.76 -12.51
N GLY A 52 -30.93 29.59 -13.14
CA GLY A 52 -30.48 29.43 -14.52
C GLY A 52 -28.96 29.45 -14.72
N LYS A 53 -28.18 29.22 -13.65
CA LYS A 53 -26.71 29.18 -13.71
C LYS A 53 -26.24 27.75 -13.95
N GLU A 54 -25.43 27.57 -15.00
CA GLU A 54 -24.75 26.31 -15.26
C GLU A 54 -23.59 26.08 -14.27
N ILE A 55 -23.48 24.85 -13.78
CA ILE A 55 -22.41 24.37 -12.92
C ILE A 55 -21.86 23.08 -13.52
N GLU A 56 -20.55 23.07 -13.76
CA GLU A 56 -19.81 21.89 -14.17
C GLU A 56 -18.87 21.44 -13.06
N VAL A 57 -18.84 20.13 -12.79
CA VAL A 57 -17.97 19.52 -11.79
C VAL A 57 -17.26 18.32 -12.38
N TYR A 58 -15.93 18.37 -12.35
CA TYR A 58 -15.06 17.25 -12.72
C TYR A 58 -14.60 16.55 -11.45
N ARG A 59 -14.94 15.27 -11.33
CA ARG A 59 -14.64 14.43 -10.17
C ARG A 59 -13.89 13.17 -10.60
N TRP A 60 -12.99 12.71 -9.75
CA TRP A 60 -12.43 11.36 -9.83
C TRP A 60 -13.37 10.39 -9.10
N ASP A 61 -13.69 9.26 -9.71
CA ASP A 61 -14.51 8.21 -9.10
C ASP A 61 -13.78 6.85 -9.05
N PRO A 62 -13.65 6.22 -7.87
CA PRO A 62 -14.16 6.65 -6.57
C PRO A 62 -13.44 7.91 -6.05
N GLY A 63 -14.21 8.83 -5.48
CA GLY A 63 -13.66 10.07 -4.89
C GLY A 63 -12.91 9.88 -3.58
N THR A 64 -12.96 8.66 -3.01
CA THR A 64 -12.27 8.29 -1.77
C THR A 64 -11.80 6.85 -1.90
N VAL A 65 -10.53 6.60 -1.59
CA VAL A 65 -9.91 5.27 -1.63
C VAL A 65 -9.43 4.91 -0.22
N PHE A 66 -9.70 3.67 0.21
CA PHE A 66 -9.22 3.12 1.48
C PHE A 66 -8.11 2.10 1.21
N VAL A 67 -6.96 2.27 1.83
CA VAL A 67 -5.80 1.36 1.71
C VAL A 67 -5.39 0.79 3.07
N PRO A 68 -4.76 -0.41 3.11
CA PRO A 68 -4.22 -0.99 4.34
C PRO A 68 -3.16 -0.12 5.01
N LYS A 69 -2.86 -0.40 6.28
CA LYS A 69 -2.01 0.44 7.14
C LYS A 69 -0.51 0.26 6.85
N GLY A 70 0.13 1.29 6.28
CA GLY A 70 1.57 1.60 6.50
C GLY A 70 2.46 1.80 5.25
N LYS A 71 3.54 2.59 5.45
CA LYS A 71 4.68 2.99 4.58
C LYS A 71 4.49 4.18 3.63
N GLU A 72 5.59 4.92 3.41
CA GLU A 72 5.66 6.09 2.52
C GLU A 72 5.59 5.64 1.06
N HIS A 73 4.94 6.42 0.21
CA HIS A 73 4.83 6.17 -1.23
C HIS A 73 5.58 7.28 -2.00
N PRO A 74 6.90 7.13 -2.24
CA PRO A 74 7.62 8.00 -3.15
C PRO A 74 7.05 7.87 -4.56
N PHE A 75 6.97 8.99 -5.29
CA PHE A 75 6.47 9.02 -6.66
C PHE A 75 7.20 10.03 -7.53
N TYR A 76 7.12 9.84 -8.85
CA TYR A 76 7.49 10.84 -9.85
C TYR A 76 6.40 10.97 -10.92
N ILE A 77 6.38 12.09 -11.63
CA ILE A 77 5.49 12.30 -12.79
C ILE A 77 6.34 12.17 -14.05
N GLU A 78 6.10 11.11 -14.82
CA GLU A 78 6.82 10.82 -16.05
C GLU A 78 6.79 11.98 -17.03
N GLY A 79 7.91 12.23 -17.71
CA GLY A 79 8.04 13.33 -18.65
C GLY A 79 8.20 14.70 -17.98
N THR A 80 8.41 14.75 -16.67
CA THR A 80 8.70 15.97 -15.90
C THR A 80 9.77 15.72 -14.84
N ASP A 81 10.30 16.79 -14.24
CA ASP A 81 11.23 16.70 -13.10
C ASP A 81 10.51 16.66 -11.73
N ILE A 82 9.18 16.50 -11.73
CA ILE A 82 8.37 16.57 -10.52
C ILE A 82 8.37 15.20 -9.82
N SER A 83 8.71 15.21 -8.54
CA SER A 83 8.64 14.05 -7.65
C SER A 83 8.18 14.44 -6.25
N GLY A 84 7.75 13.45 -5.47
CA GLY A 84 7.23 13.66 -4.13
C GLY A 84 7.15 12.38 -3.31
N LYS A 85 6.62 12.50 -2.08
CA LYS A 85 6.34 11.37 -1.20
C LYS A 85 4.99 11.57 -0.56
N VAL A 86 4.11 10.57 -0.64
CA VAL A 86 2.85 10.56 0.10
C VAL A 86 3.05 9.77 1.39
N LYS A 87 2.64 10.35 2.51
CA LYS A 87 2.66 9.70 3.82
C LYS A 87 1.24 9.52 4.34
N LYS A 88 1.06 8.47 5.12
CA LYS A 88 -0.23 8.21 5.75
C LYS A 88 -0.60 9.35 6.71
N GLY A 89 -1.82 9.85 6.59
CA GLY A 89 -2.37 10.86 7.51
C GLY A 89 -1.84 12.27 7.29
N GLU A 90 -1.05 12.47 6.24
CA GLU A 90 -0.52 13.78 5.84
C GLU A 90 -1.04 14.16 4.47
N GLU A 91 -1.36 15.43 4.29
CA GLU A 91 -1.68 15.99 2.97
C GLU A 91 -0.38 16.37 2.26
N THR A 92 -0.15 15.82 1.07
CA THR A 92 0.95 16.25 0.19
C THR A 92 0.41 17.10 -0.94
N ARG A 93 0.81 18.37 -0.98
CA ARG A 93 0.44 19.31 -2.05
C ARG A 93 1.62 19.52 -2.98
N VAL A 94 1.44 19.22 -4.26
CA VAL A 94 2.47 19.42 -5.29
C VAL A 94 1.97 20.42 -6.31
N LYS A 95 2.71 21.51 -6.48
CA LYS A 95 2.43 22.51 -7.50
C LYS A 95 3.06 22.06 -8.81
N VAL A 96 2.22 21.85 -9.82
CA VAL A 96 2.65 21.35 -11.13
C VAL A 96 2.20 22.31 -12.23
N ARG A 97 2.98 22.37 -13.32
CA ARG A 97 2.63 23.05 -14.55
C ARG A 97 3.06 22.16 -15.71
N PHE A 98 2.13 21.88 -16.62
CA PHE A 98 2.40 21.08 -17.81
C PHE A 98 2.39 22.01 -19.02
N ASP A 99 3.50 22.05 -19.77
CA ASP A 99 3.62 22.91 -20.95
C ASP A 99 3.22 22.18 -22.25
N LYS A 100 2.99 20.86 -22.19
CA LYS A 100 2.60 20.04 -23.34
C LYS A 100 1.35 19.24 -23.03
N LYS A 101 0.48 19.13 -24.04
CA LYS A 101 -0.65 18.21 -24.03
C LYS A 101 -0.14 16.77 -24.01
N GLY A 102 -0.91 15.88 -23.38
CA GLY A 102 -0.56 14.46 -23.28
C GLY A 102 -1.07 13.81 -22.01
N ILE A 103 -0.72 12.53 -21.86
CA ILE A 103 -1.02 11.74 -20.66
C ILE A 103 0.30 11.55 -19.91
N TYR A 104 0.34 12.02 -18.67
CA TYR A 104 1.48 11.90 -17.77
C TYR A 104 1.18 10.84 -16.72
N ARG A 105 2.11 9.91 -16.51
CA ARG A 105 1.98 8.88 -15.46
C ARG A 105 2.56 9.40 -14.16
N ILE A 106 1.81 9.30 -13.08
CA ILE A 106 2.34 9.39 -11.72
C ILE A 106 2.72 7.97 -11.32
N VAL A 107 4.00 7.73 -11.05
CA VAL A 107 4.54 6.38 -10.79
C VAL A 107 5.06 6.32 -9.37
N CYS A 108 4.58 5.37 -8.56
CA CYS A 108 5.12 5.14 -7.22
C CYS A 108 6.33 4.20 -7.27
N THR A 109 7.48 4.66 -6.77
CA THR A 109 8.73 3.88 -6.86
C THR A 109 8.84 2.75 -5.84
N ALA A 110 7.90 2.68 -4.89
CA ALA A 110 7.85 1.60 -3.90
C ALA A 110 7.07 0.37 -4.40
N HIS A 111 6.24 0.54 -5.44
CA HIS A 111 5.36 -0.49 -5.99
C HIS A 111 5.33 -0.33 -7.51
N GLU A 112 6.48 -0.45 -8.19
CA GLU A 112 6.54 -0.26 -9.66
C GLU A 112 6.20 -1.53 -10.44
N THR A 113 6.34 -2.69 -9.79
CA THR A 113 6.30 -4.01 -10.43
C THR A 113 5.41 -4.95 -9.64
N ILE A 114 4.97 -6.04 -10.26
CA ILE A 114 4.12 -7.07 -9.62
C ILE A 114 4.86 -7.69 -8.42
N GLU A 115 6.17 -7.90 -8.54
CA GLU A 115 7.05 -8.41 -7.48
C GLU A 115 7.13 -7.45 -6.27
N GLN A 116 6.80 -6.18 -6.48
CA GLN A 116 6.72 -5.15 -5.44
C GLN A 116 5.27 -4.80 -5.06
N ASN A 117 4.30 -5.65 -5.40
CA ASN A 117 2.87 -5.41 -5.16
C ASN A 117 2.34 -4.16 -5.90
N GLY A 118 2.88 -3.88 -7.08
CA GLY A 118 2.47 -2.83 -8.01
C GLY A 118 2.03 -3.39 -9.37
N PRO A 119 1.84 -2.55 -10.41
CA PRO A 119 2.24 -1.14 -10.48
C PRO A 119 1.24 -0.19 -9.84
N MET A 120 1.70 0.64 -8.91
CA MET A 120 0.93 1.76 -8.37
C MET A 120 1.16 2.99 -9.26
N ILE A 121 0.24 3.19 -10.19
CA ILE A 121 0.27 4.28 -11.18
C ILE A 121 -1.05 5.05 -11.20
N ALA A 122 -0.98 6.34 -11.55
CA ALA A 122 -2.12 7.19 -11.87
C ALA A 122 -1.82 8.03 -13.11
N TYR A 123 -2.84 8.67 -13.68
CA TYR A 123 -2.72 9.43 -14.92
C TYR A 123 -3.21 10.87 -14.75
N ILE A 124 -2.45 11.81 -15.30
CA ILE A 124 -2.86 13.21 -15.49
C ILE A 124 -3.04 13.43 -16.98
N VAL A 125 -4.24 13.83 -17.41
CA VAL A 125 -4.56 14.11 -18.81
C VAL A 125 -4.54 15.63 -19.01
N VAL A 126 -3.63 16.11 -19.86
CA VAL A 126 -3.48 17.52 -20.23
C VAL A 126 -3.99 17.71 -21.66
N LYS A 127 -5.11 18.41 -21.82
CA LYS A 127 -5.79 18.64 -23.09
C LYS A 127 -5.47 19.98 -23.74
#